data_AF-A0AAW7ALL2-F1
#
_entry.id   AF-A0AAW7ALL2-F1
#
_cell.length_a   1.000
_cell.length_b   1.000
_cell.length_c   1.000
_cell.angle_alpha   90.00
_cell.angle_beta   90.00
_cell.angle_gamma   90.00
#
_symmetry.space_group_name_H-M   'P 1'
#
loop_
_entity.id
_entity.type
_entity.pdbx_description
1 polymer ?
#
loop_
_entity_poly.entity_id
_entity_poly.type
_entity_poly.pdbx_seq_one_letter_code
_entity_poly.pdbx_strand_id
1 'polypeptide(L)'
;MEYAREHNQPKINFGFLLKDLEFISNSKEMFKYISVTVIDKLKVPNRYKNYLYYLKDKPFPYYKHLDKISLYIQRYDFSKREMLFSFSPHAFGIPNDSDIYIFSKRKKCEKATLYNQRLFAILEKQFNDFSGNTYKAKVSLKQLLFGCEVLIVDYSLNEVISAKNPSLMLRLFKRIINSKERLKSK
;
A
#
# COMPACT_ATOMS: atom_id res chain seq x y z
N MET A 1 -4.57 12.29 10.83
CA MET A 1 -3.29 12.16 11.58
C MET A 1 -2.08 11.98 10.66
N GLU A 2 -2.12 11.15 9.61
CA GLU A 2 -0.97 10.97 8.69
C GLU A 2 -0.51 12.28 8.02
N TYR A 3 -1.44 13.11 7.57
CA TYR A 3 -1.14 14.45 7.03
C TYR A 3 -0.33 15.33 8.00
N ALA A 4 -0.67 15.32 9.29
CA ALA A 4 0.03 16.12 10.29
C ALA A 4 1.46 15.61 10.57
N ARG A 5 1.72 14.30 10.46
CA ARG A 5 3.08 13.75 10.60
C ARG A 5 3.95 14.03 9.39
N GLU A 6 3.44 13.84 8.17
CA GLU A 6 4.18 14.12 6.93
C GLU A 6 4.46 15.62 6.78
N HIS A 7 3.48 16.47 7.10
CA HIS A 7 3.62 17.92 7.02
C HIS A 7 4.59 18.51 8.06
N ASN A 8 4.75 17.86 9.21
CA ASN A 8 5.68 18.30 10.26
C ASN A 8 7.06 17.66 10.16
N GLN A 9 7.25 16.66 9.29
CA GLN A 9 8.55 16.03 9.10
C GLN A 9 9.64 17.05 8.72
N PRO A 10 9.42 18.01 7.79
CA PRO A 10 10.43 19.03 7.48
C PRO A 10 10.75 20.00 8.63
N LYS A 11 9.91 20.04 9.67
CA LYS A 11 10.09 20.91 10.85
C LYS A 11 10.90 20.23 11.96
N ILE A 12 11.19 18.93 11.82
CA ILE A 12 12.09 18.23 12.72
C ILE A 12 13.51 18.70 12.39
N ASN A 13 14.25 19.18 13.40
CA ASN A 13 15.64 19.58 13.23
C ASN A 13 16.51 18.33 13.04
N PHE A 14 16.58 17.84 11.82
CA PHE A 14 17.41 16.70 11.46
C PHE A 14 18.90 17.03 11.55
N GLY A 15 19.32 18.30 11.52
CA GLY A 15 20.73 18.68 11.66
C GLY A 15 21.39 18.19 12.96
N PHE A 16 20.60 18.03 14.03
CA PHE A 16 21.04 17.42 15.29
C PHE A 16 21.05 15.88 15.20
N LEU A 17 20.00 15.27 14.63
CA LEU A 17 19.87 13.81 14.51
C LEU A 17 20.83 13.18 13.48
N LEU A 18 21.25 13.92 12.46
CA LEU A 18 22.08 13.42 11.35
C LEU A 18 23.57 13.47 11.59
N LYS A 19 24.02 14.32 12.51
CA LYS A 19 25.40 14.24 13.02
C LYS A 19 25.61 13.04 13.93
N ASP A 20 24.53 12.33 14.23
CA ASP A 20 24.48 11.37 15.33
C ASP A 20 24.27 9.94 14.81
N LEU A 21 25.32 9.36 14.22
CA LEU A 21 25.40 7.89 14.05
C LEU A 21 25.16 7.16 15.38
N GLU A 22 25.46 7.82 16.51
CA GLU A 22 25.16 7.35 17.86
C GLU A 22 23.66 7.20 18.07
N PHE A 23 22.81 8.12 17.62
CA PHE A 23 21.35 8.00 17.77
C PHE A 23 20.80 6.71 17.13
N ILE A 24 21.17 6.43 15.87
CA ILE A 24 20.75 5.20 15.19
C ILE A 24 21.39 3.98 15.84
N SER A 25 22.67 4.05 16.21
CA SER A 25 23.38 2.96 16.89
C SER A 25 22.72 2.60 18.23
N ASN A 26 22.49 3.59 19.09
CA ASN A 26 21.84 3.47 20.39
C ASN A 26 20.40 2.97 20.23
N SER A 27 19.69 3.45 19.21
CA SER A 27 18.35 2.93 18.87
C SER A 27 18.41 1.45 18.51
N LYS A 28 19.35 1.01 17.67
CA LYS A 28 19.53 -0.41 17.33
C LYS A 28 19.87 -1.25 18.56
N GLU A 29 20.75 -0.76 19.42
CA GLU A 29 21.14 -1.44 20.66
C GLU A 29 19.94 -1.61 21.61
N MET A 30 19.16 -0.56 21.82
CA MET A 30 17.92 -0.62 22.62
C MET A 30 16.92 -1.61 22.01
N PHE A 31 16.69 -1.55 20.70
CA PHE A 31 15.73 -2.41 20.02
C PHE A 31 16.18 -3.86 19.91
N LYS A 32 17.48 -4.18 20.07
CA LYS A 32 18.01 -5.56 20.10
C LYS A 32 17.22 -6.44 21.08
N TYR A 33 16.91 -5.92 22.26
CA TYR A 33 16.23 -6.63 23.35
C TYR A 33 14.69 -6.65 23.24
N ILE A 34 14.11 -5.90 22.31
CA ILE A 34 12.67 -5.93 22.04
C ILE A 34 12.34 -7.06 21.07
N SER A 35 11.47 -7.99 21.46
CA SER A 35 11.09 -9.11 20.59
C SER A 35 10.28 -8.64 19.37
N VAL A 36 10.43 -9.34 18.24
CA VAL A 36 9.63 -9.05 17.02
C VAL A 36 8.14 -9.25 17.26
N THR A 37 7.76 -10.16 18.17
CA THR A 37 6.37 -10.37 18.58
C THR A 37 5.76 -9.15 19.27
N VAL A 38 6.56 -8.34 19.98
CA VAL A 38 6.09 -7.08 20.54
C VAL A 38 5.82 -6.08 19.41
N ILE A 39 6.74 -5.99 18.43
CA ILE A 39 6.55 -5.13 17.24
C ILE A 39 5.29 -5.53 16.46
N ASP A 40 5.07 -6.82 16.25
CA ASP A 40 3.90 -7.35 15.54
C ASP A 40 2.58 -6.97 16.21
N LYS A 41 2.53 -6.94 17.55
CA LYS A 41 1.35 -6.58 18.35
C LYS A 41 1.04 -5.08 18.37
N LEU A 42 1.97 -4.21 17.94
CA LEU A 42 1.73 -2.77 17.91
C LEU A 42 0.56 -2.42 16.98
N LYS A 43 -0.36 -1.58 17.46
CA LYS A 43 -1.50 -1.07 16.69
C LYS A 43 -1.10 0.15 15.84
N VAL A 44 -0.06 -0.02 15.01
CA VAL A 44 0.47 1.03 14.12
C VAL A 44 0.51 0.54 12.67
N PRO A 45 0.43 1.44 11.68
CA PRO A 45 0.61 1.10 10.27
C PRO A 45 1.91 0.31 9.97
N ASN A 46 1.84 -0.58 8.97
CA ASN A 46 2.94 -1.46 8.57
C ASN A 46 4.24 -0.72 8.24
N ARG A 47 4.13 0.48 7.64
CA ARG A 47 5.29 1.34 7.36
C ARG A 47 6.15 1.65 8.60
N TYR A 48 5.52 1.82 9.77
CA TYR A 48 6.24 2.07 11.01
C TYR A 48 6.81 0.78 11.60
N LYS A 49 6.07 -0.33 11.51
CA LYS A 49 6.60 -1.64 11.90
C LYS A 49 7.85 -1.99 11.11
N ASN A 50 7.86 -1.72 9.81
CA ASN A 50 9.01 -1.91 8.94
C ASN A 50 10.25 -1.13 9.40
N TYR A 51 10.08 0.12 9.86
CA TYR A 51 11.18 0.87 10.45
C TYR A 51 11.73 0.20 11.72
N LEU A 52 10.86 -0.32 12.58
CA LEU A 52 11.28 -1.05 13.79
C LEU A 52 11.99 -2.37 13.46
N TYR A 53 11.58 -3.04 12.38
CA TYR A 53 12.27 -4.21 11.84
C TYR A 53 13.67 -3.85 11.31
N TYR A 54 13.80 -2.70 10.63
CA TYR A 54 15.08 -2.14 10.21
C TYR A 54 16.01 -1.87 11.40
N LEU A 55 15.52 -1.32 12.52
CA LEU A 55 16.31 -1.14 13.75
C LEU A 55 16.81 -2.46 14.36
N LYS A 56 16.21 -3.59 13.99
CA LYS A 56 16.62 -4.93 14.43
C LYS A 56 17.46 -5.68 13.39
N ASP A 57 17.80 -5.04 12.26
CA ASP A 57 18.46 -5.66 11.11
C ASP A 57 17.72 -6.92 10.63
N LYS A 58 16.38 -6.84 10.59
CA LYS A 58 15.49 -7.92 10.11
C LYS A 58 14.57 -7.42 9.00
N PRO A 59 14.26 -8.26 7.99
CA PRO A 59 13.28 -7.91 6.97
C PRO A 59 11.86 -7.88 7.56
N PHE A 60 11.05 -6.91 7.14
CA PHE A 60 9.64 -6.85 7.52
C PHE A 60 8.85 -7.97 6.82
N PRO A 61 8.08 -8.79 7.56
CA PRO A 61 7.38 -9.95 7.00
C PRO A 61 6.05 -9.56 6.32
N TYR A 62 6.13 -8.81 5.22
CA TYR A 62 4.95 -8.33 4.49
C TYR A 62 4.06 -9.45 3.94
N TYR A 63 4.62 -10.64 3.67
CA TYR A 63 3.88 -11.83 3.23
C TYR A 63 2.73 -12.22 4.17
N LYS A 64 2.79 -11.83 5.46
CA LYS A 64 1.71 -12.06 6.45
C LYS A 64 0.46 -11.21 6.21
N HIS A 65 0.45 -10.35 5.20
CA HIS A 65 -0.61 -9.37 4.95
C HIS A 65 -1.19 -9.42 3.53
N LEU A 66 -0.74 -10.39 2.71
CA LEU A 66 -1.11 -10.49 1.30
C LEU A 66 -2.61 -10.69 1.10
N ASP A 67 -3.26 -11.42 2.00
CA ASP A 67 -4.70 -11.71 2.00
C ASP A 67 -5.58 -10.47 2.18
N LYS A 68 -5.02 -9.39 2.72
CA LYS A 68 -5.70 -8.12 3.03
C LYS A 68 -5.46 -7.05 1.97
N ILE A 69 -4.74 -7.38 0.90
CA ILE A 69 -4.45 -6.42 -0.16
C ILE A 69 -5.72 -6.16 -0.98
N SER A 70 -6.11 -4.89 -1.02
CA SER A 70 -7.20 -4.41 -1.86
C SER A 70 -6.73 -3.31 -2.80
N LEU A 71 -7.43 -3.17 -3.93
CA LEU A 71 -7.17 -2.13 -4.92
C LEU A 71 -8.08 -0.92 -4.72
N TYR A 72 -7.50 0.27 -4.86
CA TYR A 72 -8.19 1.56 -4.80
C TYR A 72 -8.09 2.30 -6.13
N ILE A 73 -9.24 2.48 -6.78
CA ILE A 73 -9.35 3.28 -8.00
C ILE A 73 -9.36 4.75 -7.60
N GLN A 74 -8.39 5.51 -8.10
CA GLN A 74 -8.27 6.94 -7.85
C GLN A 74 -9.03 7.76 -8.90
N ARG A 75 -8.87 7.39 -10.18
CA ARG A 75 -9.47 8.08 -11.31
C ARG A 75 -9.62 7.13 -12.50
N TYR A 76 -10.60 7.42 -13.36
CA TYR A 76 -10.72 6.81 -14.68
C TYR A 76 -10.72 7.90 -15.76
N ASP A 77 -9.89 7.74 -16.79
CA ASP A 77 -9.90 8.55 -18.01
C ASP A 77 -10.73 7.84 -19.08
N PHE A 78 -11.90 8.37 -19.39
CA PHE A 78 -12.83 7.79 -20.35
C PHE A 78 -12.31 7.84 -21.79
N SER A 79 -11.56 8.88 -22.15
CA SER A 79 -11.02 9.06 -23.51
C SER A 79 -9.93 8.04 -23.78
N LYS A 80 -9.05 7.79 -22.81
CA LYS A 80 -7.94 6.83 -22.95
C LYS A 80 -8.31 5.41 -22.52
N ARG A 81 -9.45 5.25 -21.85
CA ARG A 81 -9.87 4.02 -21.16
C ARG A 81 -8.82 3.55 -20.16
N GLU A 82 -8.27 4.50 -19.42
CA GLU A 82 -7.18 4.27 -18.47
C GLU A 82 -7.67 4.42 -17.03
N MET A 83 -7.31 3.46 -16.19
CA MET A 83 -7.57 3.47 -14.77
C MET A 83 -6.29 3.85 -14.03
N LEU A 84 -6.37 4.88 -13.19
CA LEU A 84 -5.37 5.18 -12.18
C LEU A 84 -5.78 4.55 -10.86
N PHE A 85 -4.87 3.81 -10.25
CA PHE A 85 -5.14 3.08 -9.02
C PHE A 85 -3.90 2.95 -8.13
N SER A 86 -4.14 2.68 -6.86
CA SER A 86 -3.12 2.29 -5.87
C SER A 86 -3.61 1.10 -5.06
N PHE A 87 -2.78 0.61 -4.14
CA PHE A 87 -3.11 -0.51 -3.28
C PHE A 87 -3.34 -0.06 -1.84
N SER A 88 -3.99 -0.92 -1.06
CA SER A 88 -4.15 -0.73 0.38
C SER A 88 -2.82 -0.72 1.12
N PRO A 89 -2.75 -0.10 2.32
CA PRO A 89 -1.53 -0.10 3.15
C PRO A 89 -0.98 -1.49 3.48
N HIS A 90 -1.77 -2.56 3.33
CA HIS A 90 -1.31 -3.94 3.49
C HIS A 90 -0.32 -4.40 2.41
N ALA A 91 -0.28 -3.72 1.26
CA ALA A 91 0.69 -3.98 0.20
C ALA A 91 2.08 -3.35 0.49
N PHE A 92 2.22 -2.65 1.62
CA PHE A 92 3.50 -2.10 2.04
C PHE A 92 4.54 -3.22 2.23
N GLY A 93 5.73 -3.04 1.66
CA GLY A 93 6.83 -4.01 1.73
C GLY A 93 6.98 -4.89 0.50
N ILE A 94 5.96 -4.96 -0.37
CA ILE A 94 6.10 -5.58 -1.70
C ILE A 94 7.20 -4.83 -2.49
N PRO A 95 8.10 -5.55 -3.17
CA PRO A 95 9.13 -4.93 -4.01
C PRO A 95 8.55 -4.09 -5.15
N ASN A 96 9.13 -2.91 -5.43
CA ASN A 96 8.64 -1.99 -6.47
C ASN A 96 8.87 -2.49 -7.91
N ASP A 97 9.75 -3.46 -8.10
CA ASP A 97 10.02 -4.19 -9.34
C ASP A 97 9.02 -5.33 -9.59
N SER A 98 8.06 -5.54 -8.69
CA SER A 98 6.95 -6.47 -8.90
C SER A 98 6.07 -6.02 -10.07
N ASP A 99 5.67 -6.98 -10.89
CA ASP A 99 4.82 -6.72 -12.05
C ASP A 99 3.34 -6.79 -11.68
N ILE A 100 2.54 -5.86 -12.21
CA ILE A 100 1.09 -5.80 -11.96
C ILE A 100 0.35 -6.07 -13.24
N TYR A 101 -0.60 -6.99 -13.19
CA TYR A 101 -1.42 -7.40 -14.33
C TYR A 101 -2.90 -7.29 -14.02
N ILE A 102 -3.66 -6.75 -14.96
CA ILE A 102 -5.13 -6.69 -14.87
C ILE A 102 -5.73 -7.75 -15.78
N PHE A 103 -6.50 -8.64 -15.18
CA PHE A 103 -7.22 -9.71 -15.84
C PHE A 103 -8.69 -9.35 -16.04
N SER A 104 -9.14 -9.55 -17.28
CA SER A 104 -10.56 -9.71 -17.60
C SER A 104 -10.92 -11.18 -17.67
N LYS A 105 -12.19 -11.51 -17.40
CA LYS A 105 -12.78 -12.85 -17.61
C LYS A 105 -12.47 -13.45 -19.01
N ARG A 106 -12.09 -12.62 -20.00
CA ARG A 106 -11.72 -13.02 -21.37
C ARG A 106 -10.19 -13.16 -21.61
N LYS A 107 -9.39 -13.53 -20.61
CA LYS A 107 -7.93 -13.78 -20.70
C LYS A 107 -7.03 -12.61 -21.13
N LYS A 108 -7.58 -11.44 -21.51
CA LYS A 108 -6.74 -10.26 -21.77
C LYS A 108 -6.03 -9.82 -20.49
N CYS A 109 -4.71 -9.87 -20.55
CA CYS A 109 -3.78 -9.49 -19.50
C CYS A 109 -3.16 -8.15 -19.91
N GLU A 110 -3.50 -7.09 -19.20
CA GLU A 110 -2.91 -5.77 -19.42
C GLU A 110 -1.91 -5.50 -18.29
N LYS A 111 -0.64 -5.30 -18.64
CA LYS A 111 0.40 -4.93 -17.67
C LYS A 111 0.19 -3.48 -17.25
N ALA A 112 0.05 -3.24 -15.95
CA ALA A 112 0.02 -1.88 -15.43
C ALA A 112 1.42 -1.26 -15.47
N THR A 113 1.45 0.05 -15.61
CA THR A 113 2.70 0.82 -15.61
C THR A 113 2.71 1.75 -14.41
N LEU A 114 3.88 1.95 -13.82
CA LEU A 114 4.06 2.91 -12.74
C LEU A 114 3.78 4.32 -13.28
N TYR A 115 2.84 5.02 -12.65
CA TYR A 115 2.48 6.39 -13.02
C TYR A 115 3.14 7.40 -12.09
N ASN A 116 3.13 7.13 -10.79
CA ASN A 116 3.79 7.96 -9.80
C ASN A 116 4.35 7.08 -8.69
N GLN A 117 5.63 7.29 -8.36
CA GLN A 117 6.27 6.62 -7.23
C GLN A 117 6.22 7.53 -6.01
N ARG A 118 5.74 7.00 -4.89
CA ARG A 118 5.78 7.72 -3.63
C ARG A 118 6.93 7.19 -2.80
N LEU A 119 7.93 8.04 -2.57
CA LEU A 119 8.96 7.77 -1.59
C LEU A 119 8.46 8.14 -0.20
N PHE A 120 8.71 7.25 0.75
CA PHE A 120 8.42 7.47 2.15
C PHE A 120 9.70 7.34 2.95
N ALA A 121 9.93 8.25 3.88
CA ALA A 121 11.09 8.23 4.76
C ALA A 121 10.67 8.32 6.22
N ILE A 122 11.36 7.59 7.09
CA ILE A 122 11.30 7.78 8.54
C ILE A 122 12.72 8.05 9.00
N LEU A 123 12.94 9.21 9.64
CA LEU A 123 14.26 9.62 10.13
C LEU A 123 15.34 9.45 9.03
N GLU A 124 15.06 10.02 7.85
CA GLU A 124 15.85 9.97 6.61
C GLU A 124 16.10 8.58 5.99
N LYS A 125 15.79 7.49 6.69
CA LYS A 125 15.79 6.17 6.07
C LYS A 125 14.62 6.08 5.11
N GLN A 126 14.93 5.99 3.82
CA GLN A 126 13.95 5.78 2.77
C GLN A 126 13.53 4.32 2.71
N PHE A 127 12.23 4.12 2.43
CA PHE A 127 11.64 2.81 2.19
C PHE A 127 10.80 2.84 0.93
N ASN A 128 10.79 1.71 0.23
CA ASN A 128 9.88 1.49 -0.87
C ASN A 128 8.47 1.29 -0.33
N ASP A 129 7.54 2.13 -0.79
CA ASP A 129 6.13 2.03 -0.43
C ASP A 129 5.28 1.69 -1.67
N PHE A 130 5.22 0.40 -1.98
CA PHE A 130 4.38 -0.13 -3.06
C PHE A 130 2.90 0.29 -2.91
N SER A 131 2.41 0.41 -1.66
CA SER A 131 1.03 0.83 -1.40
C SER A 131 0.80 2.31 -1.69
N GLY A 132 1.83 3.14 -1.53
CA GLY A 132 1.82 4.57 -1.85
C GLY A 132 1.97 4.89 -3.34
N ASN A 133 2.43 3.94 -4.14
CA ASN A 133 2.58 4.11 -5.58
C ASN A 133 1.23 4.18 -6.29
N THR A 134 1.22 4.94 -7.38
CA THR A 134 0.07 5.01 -8.30
C THR A 134 0.46 4.36 -9.62
N TYR A 135 -0.42 3.50 -10.11
CA TYR A 135 -0.26 2.75 -11.34
C TYR A 135 -1.36 3.13 -12.32
N LYS A 136 -1.05 2.98 -13.61
CA LYS A 136 -2.00 3.16 -14.70
C LYS A 136 -2.11 1.89 -15.53
N ALA A 137 -3.33 1.56 -15.96
CA ALA A 137 -3.57 0.44 -16.86
C ALA A 137 -4.78 0.69 -17.75
N LYS A 138 -4.78 0.10 -18.94
CA LYS A 138 -5.94 0.13 -19.83
C LYS A 138 -7.00 -0.83 -19.33
N VAL A 139 -8.18 -0.30 -19.02
CA VAL A 139 -9.30 -1.06 -18.47
C VAL A 139 -10.57 -0.58 -19.14
N SER A 140 -11.36 -1.50 -19.70
CA SER A 140 -12.67 -1.14 -20.25
C SER A 140 -13.64 -0.72 -19.15
N LEU A 141 -14.61 0.14 -19.47
CA LEU A 141 -15.65 0.55 -18.53
C LEU A 141 -16.42 -0.66 -17.96
N LYS A 142 -16.62 -1.72 -18.76
CA LYS A 142 -17.24 -2.98 -18.29
C LYS A 142 -16.40 -3.64 -17.20
N GLN A 143 -15.08 -3.76 -17.38
CA GLN A 143 -14.19 -4.29 -16.33
C GLN A 143 -14.23 -3.42 -15.08
N LEU A 144 -14.25 -2.09 -15.25
CA LEU A 144 -14.32 -1.16 -14.12
C LEU A 144 -15.62 -1.35 -13.29
N LEU A 145 -16.76 -1.49 -13.98
CA LEU A 145 -18.08 -1.60 -13.36
C LEU A 145 -18.35 -2.98 -12.76
N PHE A 146 -18.02 -4.05 -13.50
CA PHE A 146 -18.30 -5.44 -13.10
C PHE A 146 -17.17 -6.09 -12.30
N GLY A 147 -16.02 -5.43 -12.19
CA GLY A 147 -14.83 -5.91 -11.51
C GLY A 147 -13.80 -6.48 -12.47
N CYS A 148 -12.54 -6.32 -12.09
CA CYS A 148 -11.37 -6.95 -12.68
C CYS A 148 -10.55 -7.61 -11.57
N GLU A 149 -9.86 -8.68 -11.93
CA GLU A 149 -8.86 -9.27 -11.05
C GLU A 149 -7.52 -8.59 -11.31
N VAL A 150 -6.77 -8.31 -10.25
CA VAL A 150 -5.44 -7.73 -10.36
C VAL A 150 -4.45 -8.68 -9.70
N LEU A 151 -3.45 -9.10 -10.46
CA LEU A 151 -2.39 -9.96 -9.99
C LEU A 151 -1.10 -9.16 -9.83
N ILE A 152 -0.42 -9.36 -8.72
CA ILE A 152 0.91 -8.82 -8.46
C ILE A 152 1.87 -10.01 -8.49
N VAL A 153 2.84 -9.98 -9.39
CA VAL A 153 3.89 -11.00 -9.50
C VAL A 153 5.08 -10.52 -8.67
N ASP A 154 5.28 -11.17 -7.54
CA ASP A 154 6.38 -10.88 -6.62
C ASP A 154 7.52 -11.86 -6.87
N TYR A 155 8.60 -11.35 -7.48
CA TYR A 155 9.78 -12.15 -7.79
C TYR A 155 10.62 -12.49 -6.55
N SER A 156 10.53 -11.72 -5.47
CA SER A 156 11.27 -12.01 -4.23
C SER A 156 10.69 -13.20 -3.49
N LEU A 157 9.38 -13.38 -3.53
CA LEU A 157 8.69 -14.54 -2.94
C LEU A 157 8.43 -15.67 -3.94
N ASN A 158 8.60 -15.42 -5.23
CA ASN A 158 8.16 -16.31 -6.31
C ASN A 158 6.66 -16.65 -6.18
N GLU A 159 5.84 -15.65 -5.85
CA GLU A 159 4.40 -15.79 -5.62
C GLU A 159 3.59 -14.83 -6.50
N VAL A 160 2.35 -15.25 -6.79
CA VAL A 160 1.35 -14.41 -7.47
C VAL A 160 0.26 -14.04 -6.47
N ILE A 161 0.18 -12.75 -6.16
CA ILE A 161 -0.75 -12.21 -5.17
C ILE A 161 -1.98 -11.67 -5.89
N SER A 162 -3.17 -12.19 -5.58
CA SER A 162 -4.43 -11.68 -6.11
C SER A 162 -4.96 -10.55 -5.23
N ALA A 163 -4.96 -9.32 -5.76
CA ALA A 163 -5.53 -8.16 -5.13
C ALA A 163 -7.02 -8.06 -5.47
N LYS A 164 -7.88 -8.21 -4.46
CA LYS A 164 -9.33 -8.13 -4.66
C LYS A 164 -9.74 -6.69 -4.95
N ASN A 165 -10.45 -6.50 -6.07
CA ASN A 165 -11.20 -5.28 -6.33
C ASN A 165 -12.71 -5.58 -6.33
N PRO A 166 -13.45 -5.28 -5.25
CA PRO A 166 -14.91 -5.40 -5.28
C PRO A 166 -15.48 -4.42 -6.30
N SER A 167 -16.34 -4.93 -7.18
CA SER A 167 -16.88 -4.20 -8.33
C SER A 167 -17.48 -2.85 -7.93
N LEU A 168 -17.25 -1.81 -8.75
CA LEU A 168 -17.79 -0.47 -8.46
C LEU A 168 -19.32 -0.47 -8.38
N MET A 169 -19.99 -1.31 -9.18
CA MET A 169 -21.45 -1.46 -9.11
C MET A 169 -21.90 -1.99 -7.75
N LEU A 170 -21.25 -3.01 -7.18
CA LEU A 170 -21.59 -3.50 -5.85
C LEU A 170 -21.39 -2.42 -4.77
N ARG A 171 -20.37 -1.56 -4.91
CA ARG A 171 -20.15 -0.43 -4.00
C ARG A 171 -21.27 0.61 -4.09
N LEU A 172 -21.71 0.93 -5.30
CA LEU A 172 -22.83 1.85 -5.54
C LEU A 172 -24.15 1.29 -5.02
N PHE A 173 -24.47 0.02 -5.31
CA PHE A 173 -25.67 -0.64 -4.81
C PHE A 173 -25.72 -0.69 -3.29
N LYS A 174 -24.61 -1.06 -2.62
CA LYS A 174 -24.55 -1.03 -1.14
C LYS A 174 -24.78 0.37 -0.57
N ARG A 175 -24.26 1.42 -1.21
CA ARG A 175 -24.54 2.80 -0.79
C ARG A 175 -26.01 3.16 -0.89
N ILE A 176 -26.68 2.75 -1.98
CA ILE A 176 -28.11 3.03 -2.21
C ILE A 176 -28.99 2.25 -1.21
N ILE A 177 -28.65 1.00 -0.91
CA ILE A 177 -29.39 0.20 0.08
C ILE A 177 -29.25 0.82 1.47
N ASN A 178 -28.01 1.11 1.89
CA ASN A 178 -27.74 1.68 3.21
C ASN A 178 -28.32 3.10 3.37
N SER A 179 -28.43 3.89 2.29
CA SER A 179 -29.09 5.21 2.34
C SER A 179 -30.60 5.08 2.49
N LYS A 180 -31.24 4.09 1.85
CA LYS A 180 -32.67 3.79 2.02
C LYS A 180 -32.99 3.29 3.44
N GLU A 181 -32.14 2.48 4.05
CA GLU A 181 -32.33 2.01 5.43
C GLU A 181 -32.25 3.17 6.44
N ARG A 182 -31.30 4.10 6.26
CA ARG A 182 -31.19 5.32 7.10
C ARG A 182 -32.38 6.27 6.96
N LEU A 183 -33.08 6.25 5.83
CA LEU A 183 -34.31 7.03 5.60
C LEU A 183 -35.55 6.36 6.21
N LYS A 184 -35.53 5.05 6.42
CA LYS A 184 -36.62 4.30 7.09
C LYS A 184 -36.49 4.26 8.62
N SER A 185 -35.31 4.54 9.16
CA SER A 185 -35.03 4.57 10.60
C SER A 185 -35.12 5.98 11.21
N LYS A 186 -35.67 6.94 10.49
CA LYS A 186 -36.01 8.29 10.92
C LYS A 186 -37.51 8.46 10.81
#